data_AF-A0A3Q2YII7-F1
#
_entry.id   AF-A0A3Q2YII7-F1
#
_cell.length_a   1.000
_cell.length_b   1.000
_cell.length_c   1.000
_cell.angle_alpha   90.00
_cell.angle_beta   90.00
_cell.angle_gamma   90.00
#
_symmetry.space_group_name_H-M   'P 1'
#
loop_
_entity.id
_entity.type
_entity.pdbx_description
1 polymer ?
#
loop_
_entity_poly.entity_id
_entity_poly.type
_entity_poly.pdbx_seq_one_letter_code
_entity_poly.pdbx_strand_id
1 'polypeptide(L)'
;MGDIRQSLLPRDVLSAAKELLYHLDIYISNLVQSGRQPPQVDTKTLELVEEFILHAPKDRSALTRVSALQELQLLEIMCSCFQEQSRDTVRQLMFSALFSLQGNQADDSRMGLLGKLVSMAVAVGRVPILECAAFWLQRTHRAYCVRLAQVLVDDYCSMMPGSVPTLQNIHSASPRFCCQFITAVTTLYDFTIISQPMFPDTYRPLELNLKSLF
;
A
#
# COMPACT_ATOMS: atom_id res chain seq x y z
N MET A 1 7.85 22.77 10.43
CA MET A 1 6.60 22.07 10.07
C MET A 1 5.33 22.87 10.39
N GLY A 2 5.28 23.73 11.41
CA GLY A 2 4.11 24.60 11.65
C GLY A 2 3.75 25.49 10.46
N ASP A 3 4.76 26.01 9.76
CA ASP A 3 4.58 26.83 8.55
C ASP A 3 4.01 26.03 7.37
N ILE A 4 4.40 24.76 7.24
CA ILE A 4 3.89 23.88 6.16
C ILE A 4 2.39 23.66 6.35
N ARG A 5 1.94 23.34 7.57
CA ARG A 5 0.50 23.20 7.86
C ARG A 5 -0.31 24.43 7.41
N GLN A 6 0.17 25.63 7.74
CA GLN A 6 -0.49 26.89 7.37
C GLN A 6 -0.50 27.13 5.86
N SER A 7 0.54 26.70 5.14
CA SER A 7 0.60 26.77 3.68
C SER A 7 -0.32 25.77 2.96
N LEU A 8 -0.71 24.68 3.64
CA LEU A 8 -1.55 23.61 3.10
C LEU A 8 -3.05 23.88 3.32
N LEU A 9 -3.41 24.48 4.46
CA LEU A 9 -4.81 24.78 4.82
C LEU A 9 -5.63 25.54 3.75
N PRO A 10 -5.12 26.57 3.05
CA PRO A 10 -5.91 27.31 2.07
C PRO A 10 -6.03 26.59 0.72
N ARG A 11 -5.35 25.46 0.52
CA ARG A 11 -5.29 24.78 -0.77
C ARG A 11 -6.44 23.81 -0.95
N ASP A 12 -6.76 23.49 -2.20
CA ASP A 12 -7.61 22.33 -2.48
C ASP A 12 -6.91 21.04 -2.06
N VAL A 13 -7.72 20.00 -1.86
CA VAL A 13 -7.29 18.70 -1.33
C VAL A 13 -6.10 18.11 -2.09
N LEU A 14 -6.13 18.14 -3.43
CA LEU A 14 -5.10 17.50 -4.26
C LEU A 14 -3.82 18.32 -4.31
N SER A 15 -3.94 19.65 -4.38
CA SER A 15 -2.79 20.55 -4.30
C SER A 15 -2.09 20.46 -2.94
N ALA A 16 -2.85 20.35 -1.85
CA ALA A 16 -2.30 20.14 -0.52
C ALA A 16 -1.56 18.79 -0.41
N ALA A 17 -2.17 17.71 -0.91
CA ALA A 17 -1.55 16.39 -0.92
C ALA A 17 -0.24 16.37 -1.73
N LYS A 18 -0.25 16.95 -2.93
CA LYS A 18 0.93 17.04 -3.80
C LYS A 18 2.07 17.82 -3.15
N GLU A 19 1.75 18.98 -2.56
CA GLU A 19 2.75 19.81 -1.87
C GLU A 19 3.31 19.11 -0.63
N LEU A 20 2.47 18.42 0.13
CA LEU A 20 2.91 17.65 1.29
C LEU A 20 3.85 16.50 0.89
N LEU A 21 3.51 15.75 -0.17
CA LEU A 21 4.38 14.69 -0.70
C LEU A 21 5.73 15.25 -1.18
N TYR A 22 5.72 16.41 -1.83
CA TYR A 22 6.94 17.10 -2.26
C TYR A 22 7.82 17.51 -1.06
N HIS A 23 7.23 18.12 -0.03
CA HIS A 23 7.99 18.48 1.18
C HIS A 23 8.49 17.25 1.94
N LEU A 24 7.71 16.18 1.99
CA LEU A 24 8.10 14.91 2.60
C LEU A 24 9.31 14.31 1.87
N ASP A 25 9.32 14.34 0.54
CA ASP A 25 10.43 13.89 -0.29
C ASP A 25 11.72 14.66 0.01
N ILE A 26 11.66 15.99 0.03
CA ILE A 26 12.81 16.85 0.36
C ILE A 26 13.30 16.55 1.78
N TYR A 27 12.38 16.49 2.75
CA TYR A 27 12.70 16.25 4.14
C TYR A 27 13.44 14.92 4.33
N ILE A 28 12.89 13.84 3.79
CA ILE A 28 13.49 12.50 3.89
C ILE A 28 14.80 12.45 3.10
N SER A 29 14.87 13.07 1.91
CA SER A 29 16.09 13.14 1.12
C SER A 29 17.24 13.77 1.91
N ASN A 30 16.97 14.88 2.60
CA ASN A 30 17.91 15.56 3.48
C ASN A 30 18.27 14.71 4.71
N LEU A 31 17.28 14.05 5.31
CA LEU A 31 17.49 13.16 6.45
C LEU A 31 18.47 12.03 6.09
N VAL A 32 18.26 11.35 4.95
CA VAL A 32 19.14 10.29 4.47
C VAL A 32 20.55 10.81 4.14
N GLN A 33 20.67 12.02 3.59
CA GLN A 33 21.98 12.63 3.31
C GLN A 33 22.74 13.02 4.59
N SER A 34 22.03 13.41 5.65
CA SER A 34 22.65 13.86 6.89
C SER A 34 23.35 12.75 7.70
N GLY A 35 22.96 11.49 7.51
CA GLY A 35 23.61 10.29 8.09
C GLY A 35 23.63 10.21 9.63
N ARG A 36 22.95 11.12 10.34
CA ARG A 36 23.15 11.34 11.77
C ARG A 36 22.41 10.37 12.70
N GLN A 37 21.32 9.75 12.25
CA GLN A 37 20.46 8.86 13.04
C GLN A 37 19.68 7.91 12.11
N PRO A 38 19.10 6.79 12.64
CA PRO A 38 18.15 6.01 11.86
C PRO A 38 17.03 6.95 11.37
N PRO A 39 16.74 6.97 10.06
CA PRO A 39 15.84 7.95 9.49
C PRO A 39 14.40 7.63 9.94
N GLN A 40 13.98 8.22 11.05
CA GLN A 40 12.59 8.20 11.49
C GLN A 40 11.96 9.55 11.20
N VAL A 41 10.76 9.50 10.63
CA VAL A 41 9.94 10.69 10.40
C VAL A 41 9.29 11.08 11.71
N ASP A 42 9.36 12.37 12.06
CA ASP A 42 8.83 12.88 13.31
C ASP A 42 7.29 12.86 13.35
N THR A 43 6.74 12.81 14.56
CA THR A 43 5.29 12.72 14.79
C THR A 43 4.51 13.86 14.12
N LYS A 44 5.04 15.09 14.09
CA LYS A 44 4.33 16.23 13.48
C LYS A 44 4.17 16.05 11.98
N THR A 45 5.16 15.45 11.32
CA THR A 45 5.07 15.08 9.90
C THR A 45 4.02 13.99 9.66
N LEU A 46 3.94 12.99 10.55
CA LEU A 46 2.91 11.94 10.46
C LEU A 46 1.49 12.50 10.65
N GLU A 47 1.30 13.47 11.55
CA GLU A 47 0.01 14.13 11.74
C GLU A 47 -0.46 14.90 10.49
N LEU A 48 0.47 15.45 9.70
CA LEU A 48 0.14 16.09 8.42
C LEU A 48 -0.28 15.06 7.37
N VAL A 49 0.37 13.91 7.33
CA VAL A 49 0.00 12.80 6.46
C VAL A 49 -1.42 12.30 6.79
N GLU A 50 -1.73 12.14 8.08
CA GLU A 50 -3.07 11.75 8.53
C GLU A 50 -4.15 12.72 8.09
N GLU A 51 -3.85 14.01 8.14
CA GLU A 51 -4.81 15.06 7.83
C GLU A 51 -4.99 15.29 6.33
N PHE A 52 -3.90 15.39 5.57
CA PHE A 52 -3.95 15.84 4.17
C PHE A 52 -3.84 14.71 3.13
N ILE A 53 -3.40 13.50 3.53
CA ILE A 53 -3.33 12.33 2.62
C ILE A 53 -4.40 11.30 2.98
N LEU A 54 -4.48 10.94 4.26
CA LEU A 54 -5.39 9.89 4.73
C LEU A 54 -6.79 10.41 5.01
N HIS A 55 -6.94 11.74 5.11
CA HIS A 55 -8.20 12.41 5.44
C HIS A 55 -8.85 11.82 6.71
N ALA A 56 -8.01 11.40 7.66
CA ALA A 56 -8.46 10.77 8.89
C ALA A 56 -9.14 11.85 9.76
N PRO A 57 -10.42 11.67 10.13
CA PRO A 57 -11.16 12.70 10.85
C PRO A 57 -10.58 12.85 12.27
N LYS A 58 -10.01 14.04 12.57
CA LYS A 58 -9.63 14.43 13.94
C LYS A 58 -10.85 14.78 14.80
N ASP A 59 -11.90 15.30 14.17
CA ASP A 59 -13.19 15.61 14.78
C ASP A 59 -14.33 15.04 13.93
N ARG A 60 -15.30 14.38 14.58
CA ARG A 60 -16.45 13.72 13.93
C ARG A 60 -17.33 14.67 13.10
N SER A 61 -17.15 15.98 13.22
CA SER A 61 -18.02 17.01 12.62
C SER A 61 -17.59 17.50 11.23
N ALA A 62 -16.36 17.23 10.79
CA ALA A 62 -15.85 17.68 9.49
C ALA A 62 -15.30 16.50 8.67
N LEU A 63 -16.21 15.65 8.18
CA LEU A 63 -15.88 14.66 7.16
C LEU A 63 -15.72 15.38 5.81
N THR A 64 -14.52 15.86 5.51
CA THR A 64 -14.16 16.24 4.14
C THR A 64 -14.15 14.95 3.31
N ARG A 65 -15.32 14.56 2.78
CA ARG A 65 -15.43 13.37 1.93
C ARG A 65 -14.74 13.65 0.60
N VAL A 66 -13.60 13.01 0.40
CA VAL A 66 -12.94 12.96 -0.89
C VAL A 66 -13.82 12.18 -1.85
N SER A 67 -14.11 12.74 -3.02
CA SER A 67 -14.85 12.03 -4.07
C SER A 67 -14.02 10.88 -4.65
N ALA A 68 -14.67 9.88 -5.25
CA ALA A 68 -13.95 8.78 -5.90
C ALA A 68 -12.98 9.27 -7.00
N LEU A 69 -13.35 10.34 -7.73
CA LEU A 69 -12.48 10.97 -8.71
C LEU A 69 -11.21 11.56 -8.06
N GLN A 70 -11.38 12.33 -6.98
CA GLN A 70 -10.24 12.90 -6.26
C GLN A 70 -9.37 11.82 -5.63
N GLU A 71 -9.96 10.73 -5.14
CA GLU A 71 -9.19 9.60 -4.62
C GLU A 71 -8.35 8.95 -5.72
N LEU A 72 -8.92 8.74 -6.92
CA LEU A 72 -8.17 8.24 -8.07
C LEU A 72 -7.02 9.19 -8.45
N GLN A 73 -7.27 10.49 -8.51
CA GLN A 73 -6.25 11.50 -8.80
C GLN A 73 -5.15 11.53 -7.74
N LEU A 74 -5.49 11.36 -6.47
CA LEU A 74 -4.51 11.24 -5.40
C LEU A 74 -3.61 10.01 -5.61
N LEU A 75 -4.19 8.85 -5.93
CA LEU A 75 -3.42 7.64 -6.24
C LEU A 75 -2.48 7.86 -7.43
N GLU A 76 -2.91 8.56 -8.48
CA GLU A 76 -2.06 8.89 -9.64
C GLU A 76 -0.90 9.81 -9.26
N ILE A 77 -1.14 10.82 -8.41
CA ILE A 77 -0.12 11.71 -7.87
C ILE A 77 0.90 10.89 -7.06
N MET A 78 0.44 9.99 -6.19
CA MET A 78 1.31 9.13 -5.39
C MET A 78 2.15 8.21 -6.29
N CYS A 79 1.54 7.57 -7.28
CA CYS A 79 2.26 6.75 -8.26
C CYS A 79 3.35 7.54 -8.98
N SER A 80 3.05 8.76 -9.42
CA SER A 80 4.02 9.64 -10.08
C SER A 80 5.16 10.01 -9.13
N CYS A 81 4.84 10.37 -7.88
CA CYS A 81 5.82 10.70 -6.85
C CYS A 81 6.80 9.55 -6.57
N PHE A 82 6.29 8.32 -6.37
CA PHE A 82 7.15 7.16 -6.18
C PHE A 82 7.95 6.77 -7.42
N GLN A 83 7.41 7.01 -8.61
CA GLN A 83 8.09 6.73 -9.87
C GLN A 83 9.26 7.70 -10.12
N GLU A 84 9.09 8.98 -9.75
CA GLU A 84 10.08 10.04 -9.97
C GLU A 84 11.25 10.00 -8.97
N GLN A 85 11.02 9.52 -7.74
CA GLN A 85 12.09 9.44 -6.73
C GLN A 85 13.12 8.36 -7.10
N SER A 86 14.33 8.76 -7.46
CA SER A 86 15.40 7.85 -7.87
C SER A 86 15.98 6.99 -6.74
N ARG A 87 15.96 7.47 -5.49
CA ARG A 87 16.62 6.84 -4.35
C ARG A 87 15.69 5.84 -3.66
N ASP A 88 15.99 4.54 -3.77
CA ASP A 88 15.19 3.47 -3.16
C ASP A 88 14.97 3.70 -1.65
N THR A 89 16.00 4.10 -0.90
CA THR A 89 15.89 4.39 0.53
C THR A 89 14.88 5.50 0.83
N VAL A 90 14.84 6.55 0.00
CA VAL A 90 13.87 7.65 0.19
C VAL A 90 12.46 7.14 -0.08
N ARG A 91 12.25 6.37 -1.16
CA ARG A 91 10.94 5.74 -1.43
C ARG A 91 10.48 4.88 -0.25
N GLN A 92 11.34 4.01 0.28
CA GLN A 92 10.97 3.12 1.39
C GLN A 92 10.58 3.89 2.65
N LEU A 93 11.26 5.00 2.93
CA LEU A 93 10.96 5.86 4.07
C LEU A 93 9.69 6.69 3.87
N MET A 94 9.45 7.20 2.65
CA MET A 94 8.19 7.84 2.30
C MET A 94 7.03 6.87 2.46
N PHE A 95 7.18 5.65 1.94
CA PHE A 95 6.18 4.59 2.06
C PHE A 95 5.91 4.24 3.53
N SER A 96 6.97 4.16 4.34
CA SER A 96 6.84 3.95 5.79
C SER A 96 6.11 5.11 6.47
N ALA A 97 6.43 6.37 6.16
CA ALA A 97 5.73 7.53 6.72
C ALA A 97 4.22 7.54 6.38
N LEU A 98 3.87 7.05 5.19
CA LEU A 98 2.50 6.96 4.72
C LEU A 98 1.73 5.78 5.35
N PHE A 99 2.37 4.63 5.49
CA PHE A 99 1.67 3.36 5.76
C PHE A 99 2.16 2.58 6.98
N SER A 100 3.10 3.11 7.77
CA SER A 100 3.44 2.52 9.07
C SER A 100 2.26 2.67 10.03
N LEU A 101 1.75 1.54 10.50
CA LEU A 101 0.62 1.47 11.43
C LEU A 101 1.04 1.99 12.80
N GLN A 102 0.21 2.84 13.39
CA GLN A 102 0.49 3.53 14.66
C GLN A 102 -0.34 2.99 15.82
N GLY A 103 -1.28 2.07 15.57
CA GLY A 103 -2.26 1.61 16.56
C GLY A 103 -3.33 2.66 16.86
N ASN A 104 -3.58 3.58 15.93
CA ASN A 104 -4.52 4.69 16.09
C ASN A 104 -5.70 4.57 15.10
N GLN A 105 -6.69 5.46 15.22
CA GLN A 105 -7.89 5.43 14.37
C GLN A 105 -7.63 5.73 12.89
N ALA A 106 -6.45 6.28 12.54
CA ALA A 106 -6.08 6.53 11.16
C ALA A 106 -5.61 5.26 10.43
N ASP A 107 -5.31 4.18 11.15
CA ASP A 107 -4.81 2.93 10.56
C ASP A 107 -5.80 2.29 9.58
N ASP A 108 -7.11 2.43 9.80
CA ASP A 108 -8.10 1.94 8.83
C ASP A 108 -8.08 2.74 7.53
N SER A 109 -7.95 4.07 7.61
CA SER A 109 -7.74 4.92 6.43
C SER A 109 -6.41 4.60 5.74
N ARG A 110 -5.33 4.35 6.51
CA ARG A 110 -4.02 3.91 5.96
C ARG A 110 -4.16 2.61 5.19
N MET A 111 -4.80 1.61 5.79
CA MET A 111 -5.00 0.31 5.14
C MET A 111 -5.86 0.42 3.89
N GLY A 112 -6.92 1.23 3.93
CA GLY A 112 -7.76 1.49 2.76
C GLY A 112 -6.99 2.13 1.61
N LEU A 113 -6.22 3.19 1.89
CA LEU A 113 -5.41 3.86 0.88
C LEU A 113 -4.28 2.96 0.36
N LEU A 114 -3.61 2.21 1.25
CA LEU A 114 -2.56 1.26 0.90
C LEU A 114 -3.08 0.20 -0.08
N GLY A 115 -4.23 -0.40 0.23
CA GLY A 115 -4.86 -1.41 -0.62
C GLY A 115 -5.13 -0.88 -2.03
N LYS A 116 -5.73 0.30 -2.13
CA LYS A 116 -6.02 0.96 -3.42
C LYS A 116 -4.75 1.33 -4.19
N LEU A 117 -3.72 1.84 -3.51
CA LEU A 117 -2.45 2.21 -4.13
C LEU A 117 -1.72 0.99 -4.68
N VAL A 118 -1.63 -0.09 -3.90
CA VAL A 118 -0.96 -1.33 -4.34
C VAL A 118 -1.78 -2.00 -5.43
N SER A 119 -3.10 -2.02 -5.32
CA SER A 119 -3.99 -2.52 -6.37
C SER A 119 -3.75 -1.75 -7.68
N MET A 120 -3.78 -0.41 -7.66
CA MET A 120 -3.51 0.37 -8.86
C MET A 120 -2.09 0.15 -9.40
N ALA A 121 -1.08 0.05 -8.52
CA ALA A 121 0.29 -0.24 -8.91
C ALA A 121 0.44 -1.59 -9.62
N VAL A 122 -0.33 -2.61 -9.22
CA VAL A 122 -0.42 -3.89 -9.94
C VAL A 122 -1.05 -3.70 -11.31
N ALA A 123 -2.18 -3.00 -11.41
CA ALA A 123 -2.89 -2.78 -12.67
C ALA A 123 -2.04 -2.05 -13.72
N VAL A 124 -1.30 -1.02 -13.29
CA VAL A 124 -0.52 -0.14 -14.19
C VAL A 124 0.98 -0.42 -14.17
N GLY A 125 1.44 -1.48 -13.49
CA GLY A 125 2.84 -1.93 -13.50
C GLY A 125 3.85 -0.99 -12.82
N ARG A 126 3.49 -0.34 -11.71
CA ARG A 126 4.38 0.60 -10.98
C ARG A 126 5.33 -0.12 -10.02
N VAL A 127 6.41 -0.67 -10.57
CA VAL A 127 7.44 -1.44 -9.83
C VAL A 127 7.95 -0.74 -8.55
N PRO A 128 8.25 0.58 -8.53
CA PRO A 128 8.74 1.24 -7.32
C PRO A 128 7.81 1.11 -6.12
N ILE A 129 6.49 1.12 -6.33
CA ILE A 129 5.50 0.92 -5.27
C ILE A 129 5.45 -0.54 -4.84
N LEU A 130 5.49 -1.47 -5.79
CA LEU A 130 5.49 -2.91 -5.48
C LEU A 130 6.69 -3.31 -4.62
N GLU A 131 7.88 -2.77 -4.90
CA GLU A 131 9.08 -3.00 -4.07
C GLU A 131 8.93 -2.41 -2.65
N CYS A 132 8.30 -1.25 -2.50
CA CYS A 132 7.97 -0.69 -1.18
C CYS A 132 6.95 -1.54 -0.43
N ALA A 133 5.89 -1.98 -1.11
CA ALA A 133 4.87 -2.85 -0.56
C ALA A 133 5.45 -4.21 -0.13
N ALA A 134 6.41 -4.75 -0.87
CA ALA A 134 7.11 -5.99 -0.51
C ALA A 134 7.85 -5.84 0.83
N PHE A 135 8.60 -4.74 1.00
CA PHE A 135 9.31 -4.47 2.25
C PHE A 135 8.35 -4.22 3.41
N TRP A 136 7.24 -3.53 3.15
CA TRP A 136 6.18 -3.33 4.14
C TRP A 136 5.55 -4.66 4.58
N LEU A 137 5.21 -5.54 3.64
CA LEU A 137 4.65 -6.88 3.92
C LEU A 137 5.61 -7.73 4.76
N GLN A 138 6.91 -7.62 4.51
CA GLN A 138 7.92 -8.38 5.25
C GLN A 138 8.05 -7.95 6.71
N ARG A 139 7.78 -6.68 7.03
CA ARG A 139 8.00 -6.10 8.37
C ARG A 139 6.73 -5.90 9.18
N THR A 140 5.58 -6.11 8.58
CA THR A 140 4.28 -5.87 9.20
C THR A 140 3.72 -7.14 9.84
N HIS A 141 2.90 -6.97 10.88
CA HIS A 141 2.23 -8.09 11.52
C HIS A 141 1.31 -8.85 10.54
N ARG A 142 1.32 -10.18 10.63
CA ARG A 142 0.65 -11.11 9.69
C ARG A 142 -0.80 -10.74 9.39
N ALA A 143 -1.56 -10.29 10.39
CA ALA A 143 -2.96 -9.91 10.22
C ALA A 143 -3.18 -8.79 9.17
N TYR A 144 -2.29 -7.80 9.09
CA TYR A 144 -2.41 -6.72 8.12
C TYR A 144 -1.91 -7.12 6.73
N CYS A 145 -0.93 -8.02 6.66
CA CYS A 145 -0.50 -8.64 5.40
C CYS A 145 -1.67 -9.38 4.76
N VAL A 146 -2.44 -10.13 5.55
CA VAL A 146 -3.66 -10.82 5.11
C VAL A 146 -4.73 -9.83 4.64
N ARG A 147 -4.95 -8.73 5.36
CA ARG A 147 -5.89 -7.68 4.94
C ARG A 147 -5.54 -7.10 3.57
N LEU A 148 -4.25 -6.78 3.33
CA LEU A 148 -3.81 -6.29 2.02
C LEU A 148 -3.99 -7.36 0.94
N ALA A 149 -3.66 -8.61 1.24
CA ALA A 149 -3.83 -9.70 0.29
C ALA A 149 -5.30 -9.92 -0.10
N GLN A 150 -6.22 -9.86 0.87
CA GLN A 150 -7.65 -9.98 0.63
C GLN A 150 -8.15 -8.92 -0.37
N VAL A 151 -7.76 -7.66 -0.21
CA VAL A 151 -8.13 -6.58 -1.14
C VAL A 151 -7.70 -6.91 -2.58
N LEU A 152 -6.45 -7.35 -2.76
CA LEU A 152 -5.93 -7.68 -4.09
C LEU A 152 -6.61 -8.92 -4.68
N VAL A 153 -6.90 -9.93 -3.86
CA VAL A 153 -7.62 -11.12 -4.30
C VAL A 153 -9.06 -10.75 -4.70
N ASP A 154 -9.73 -9.87 -3.97
CA ASP A 154 -11.07 -9.42 -4.35
C ASP A 154 -11.04 -8.64 -5.67
N ASP A 155 -10.09 -7.71 -5.82
CA ASP A 155 -9.96 -6.88 -7.02
C ASP A 155 -9.64 -7.70 -8.28
N TYR A 156 -8.69 -8.62 -8.17
CA TYR A 156 -8.19 -9.35 -9.33
C TYR A 156 -8.86 -10.72 -9.49
N CYS A 157 -8.99 -11.52 -8.44
CA CYS A 157 -9.50 -12.89 -8.58
C CYS A 157 -11.04 -12.98 -8.53
N SER A 158 -11.70 -12.15 -7.73
CA SER A 158 -13.15 -12.23 -7.51
C SER A 158 -13.96 -11.34 -8.45
N MET A 159 -13.51 -10.09 -8.68
CA MET A 159 -14.29 -9.08 -9.40
C MET A 159 -14.03 -9.02 -10.91
N MET A 160 -12.88 -9.51 -11.41
CA MET A 160 -12.47 -9.31 -12.80
C MET A 160 -12.10 -10.62 -13.52
N PRO A 161 -12.95 -11.16 -14.41
CA PRO A 161 -12.55 -12.26 -15.29
C PRO A 161 -11.44 -11.81 -16.24
N GLY A 162 -10.33 -12.55 -16.30
CA GLY A 162 -9.19 -12.23 -17.17
C GLY A 162 -8.09 -11.37 -16.55
N SER A 163 -8.08 -11.21 -15.23
CA SER A 163 -7.02 -10.55 -14.45
C SER A 163 -5.73 -11.37 -14.27
N VAL A 164 -5.79 -12.68 -14.57
CA VAL A 164 -4.67 -13.62 -14.44
C VAL A 164 -3.38 -13.11 -15.12
N PRO A 165 -3.42 -12.55 -16.36
CA PRO A 165 -2.24 -11.98 -16.99
C PRO A 165 -1.65 -10.78 -16.21
N THR A 166 -2.50 -9.95 -15.59
CA THR A 166 -2.05 -8.82 -14.76
C THR A 166 -1.28 -9.31 -13.54
N LEU A 167 -1.80 -10.33 -12.85
CA LEU A 167 -1.11 -10.95 -11.71
C LEU A 167 0.14 -11.70 -12.15
N GLN A 168 0.12 -12.37 -13.31
CA GLN A 168 1.29 -13.01 -13.87
C GLN A 168 2.38 -11.98 -14.13
N ASN A 169 2.11 -10.82 -14.71
CA ASN A 169 3.15 -9.81 -14.97
C ASN A 169 3.91 -9.38 -13.70
N ILE A 170 3.30 -9.48 -12.50
CA ILE A 170 3.96 -9.17 -11.23
C ILE A 170 5.23 -10.00 -11.02
N HIS A 171 5.22 -11.31 -11.32
CA HIS A 171 6.38 -12.17 -11.06
C HIS A 171 7.63 -11.66 -11.79
N SER A 172 7.46 -11.18 -13.02
CA SER A 172 8.54 -10.61 -13.83
C SER A 172 8.93 -9.20 -13.39
N ALA A 173 7.95 -8.39 -12.98
CA ALA A 173 8.14 -6.97 -12.69
C ALA A 173 8.70 -6.72 -11.27
N SER A 174 8.19 -7.46 -10.27
CA SER A 174 8.64 -7.42 -8.88
C SER A 174 8.54 -8.81 -8.24
N PRO A 175 9.58 -9.66 -8.40
CA PRO A 175 9.62 -10.98 -7.78
C PRO A 175 9.50 -10.93 -6.26
N ARG A 176 10.03 -9.86 -5.63
CA ARG A 176 9.95 -9.66 -4.18
C ARG A 176 8.52 -9.46 -3.71
N PHE A 177 7.78 -8.57 -4.37
CA PHE A 177 6.38 -8.36 -4.05
C PHE A 177 5.56 -9.62 -4.30
N CYS A 178 5.79 -10.30 -5.44
CA CYS A 178 5.13 -11.55 -5.76
C CYS A 178 5.28 -12.59 -4.65
N CYS A 179 6.51 -12.81 -4.17
CA CYS A 179 6.80 -13.76 -3.09
C CYS A 179 6.07 -13.40 -1.77
N GLN A 180 6.11 -12.12 -1.37
CA GLN A 180 5.42 -11.66 -0.16
C GLN A 180 3.90 -11.75 -0.29
N PHE A 181 3.36 -11.44 -1.47
CA PHE A 181 1.94 -11.54 -1.76
C PHE A 181 1.47 -13.00 -1.72
N ILE A 182 2.19 -13.93 -2.36
CA ILE A 182 1.88 -15.36 -2.28
C ILE A 182 1.87 -15.82 -0.81
N THR A 183 2.87 -15.43 -0.01
CA THR A 183 2.94 -15.78 1.42
C THR A 183 1.72 -15.28 2.21
N ALA A 184 1.26 -14.07 1.91
CA ALA A 184 0.07 -13.49 2.52
C ALA A 184 -1.21 -14.18 2.06
N VAL A 185 -1.33 -14.53 0.78
CA VAL A 185 -2.47 -15.29 0.21
C VAL A 185 -2.52 -16.71 0.77
N THR A 186 -1.39 -17.41 0.90
CA THR A 186 -1.35 -18.75 1.48
C THR A 186 -1.74 -18.75 2.95
N THR A 187 -1.46 -17.65 3.65
CA THR A 187 -1.97 -17.42 5.01
C THR A 187 -3.47 -17.16 5.01
N LEU A 188 -3.96 -16.33 4.08
CA LEU A 188 -5.37 -15.95 3.99
C LEU A 188 -6.28 -17.18 3.82
N TYR A 189 -5.88 -18.11 2.95
CA TYR A 189 -6.64 -19.32 2.66
C TYR A 189 -6.29 -20.52 3.57
N ASP A 190 -5.42 -20.30 4.56
CA ASP A 190 -4.91 -21.29 5.52
C ASP A 190 -4.88 -22.72 4.95
N PHE A 191 -3.93 -22.97 4.03
CA PHE A 191 -3.76 -24.28 3.38
C PHE A 191 -3.43 -25.43 4.35
N THR A 192 -3.31 -25.16 5.65
CA THR A 192 -3.25 -26.14 6.74
C THR A 192 -4.46 -27.09 6.76
N ILE A 193 -5.61 -26.72 6.19
CA ILE A 193 -6.77 -27.61 6.03
C ILE A 193 -6.47 -28.78 5.06
N ILE A 194 -5.54 -28.61 4.12
CA ILE A 194 -5.14 -29.69 3.18
C ILE A 194 -4.28 -30.77 3.87
N SER A 195 -3.80 -30.53 5.10
CA SER A 195 -2.96 -31.47 5.85
C SER A 195 -3.72 -32.34 6.85
N GLN A 196 -5.06 -32.26 6.93
CA GLN A 196 -5.81 -33.30 7.63
C GLN A 196 -5.93 -34.52 6.72
N PRO A 197 -5.55 -35.73 7.18
CA PRO A 197 -5.82 -36.95 6.43
C PRO A 197 -7.33 -37.19 6.44
N MET A 198 -8.04 -36.65 5.43
CA MET A 198 -9.37 -37.15 5.09
C MET A 198 -9.20 -38.57 4.56
N PHE A 199 -9.48 -39.54 5.43
CA PHE A 199 -9.89 -40.87 4.98
C PHE A 199 -11.20 -40.73 4.16
N PRO A 200 -11.36 -41.55 3.11
CA PRO A 200 -12.28 -41.33 2.01
C PRO A 200 -13.72 -41.60 2.50
N ASP A 201 -14.74 -40.96 1.95
CA ASP A 201 -15.25 -41.39 0.66
C ASP A 201 -16.04 -40.31 -0.05
N THR A 202 -15.92 -40.36 -1.38
CA THR A 202 -16.65 -39.57 -2.37
C THR A 202 -16.28 -38.09 -2.40
N TYR A 203 -15.42 -37.67 -3.31
CA TYR A 203 -15.72 -36.54 -4.20
C TYR A 203 -14.75 -36.50 -5.38
N ARG A 204 -15.31 -36.26 -6.57
CA ARG A 204 -14.59 -36.08 -7.83
C ARG A 204 -13.54 -34.97 -7.69
N PRO A 205 -12.33 -35.16 -8.23
CA PRO A 205 -11.35 -34.07 -8.25
C PRO A 205 -11.79 -33.00 -9.24
N LEU A 206 -12.03 -31.78 -8.72
CA LEU A 206 -11.85 -30.56 -9.49
C LEU A 206 -10.34 -30.40 -9.67
N GLU A 207 -9.82 -30.80 -10.82
CA GLU A 207 -8.47 -30.47 -11.24
C GLU A 207 -8.35 -28.94 -11.41
N LEU A 208 -7.96 -28.25 -10.35
CA LEU A 208 -7.38 -26.92 -10.48
C LEU A 208 -5.94 -27.09 -10.94
N ASN A 209 -5.77 -26.90 -12.25
CA ASN A 209 -4.54 -27.08 -12.99
C ASN A 209 -3.51 -26.03 -12.53
N LEU A 210 -2.65 -26.40 -11.57
CA LEU A 210 -1.53 -25.60 -11.04
C LEU A 210 -0.49 -25.20 -12.10
N LYS A 211 -0.63 -25.66 -13.35
CA LYS A 211 0.23 -25.27 -14.48
C LYS A 211 -0.10 -23.90 -15.08
N SER A 212 -1.12 -23.19 -14.60
CA SER A 212 -1.42 -21.81 -15.04
C SER A 212 -0.73 -20.72 -14.22
N LEU A 213 0.01 -21.09 -13.17
CA LEU A 213 0.70 -20.18 -12.26
C LEU A 213 2.23 -20.21 -12.35
N PHE A 214 2.81 -20.99 -13.27
CA PHE A 214 4.24 -21.03 -13.57
C PHE A 214 4.49 -21.02 -15.08
#